data_AF-A0AAV3HCL0-F1
#
_entry.id   AF-A0AAV3HCL0-F1
#
_cell.length_a   1.000
_cell.length_b   1.000
_cell.length_c   1.000
_cell.angle_alpha   90.00
_cell.angle_beta   90.00
_cell.angle_gamma   90.00
#
_symmetry.space_group_name_H-M   'P 1'
#
loop_
_entity.id
_entity.type
_entity.pdbx_description
1 polymer ?
#
loop_
_entity_poly.entity_id
_entity_poly.type
_entity_poly.pdbx_seq_one_letter_code
_entity_poly.pdbx_strand_id
1 'polypeptide(L)'
;MCIEMHRLLSETQTMLAGYYWVMEYTSNKGLHIHFIGYLDGQRHNKSYRISRQLGDIWRRITEGEGYFHLCRAKDKYPVRIDHVIHYSDKSAVDDLRYALSYLAKQDQKEHGIILRRSRLPEKSNRGRPRHN
;
A
#
# COMPACT_ATOMS: atom_id res chain seq x y z
N MET A 1 1.49 -17.11 3.27
CA MET A 1 1.55 -15.66 2.96
C MET A 1 0.25 -15.05 2.37
N CYS A 2 -0.42 -15.68 1.39
CA CYS A 2 -1.68 -15.13 0.83
C CYS A 2 -2.85 -15.12 1.84
N ILE A 3 -2.95 -16.12 2.72
CA ILE A 3 -3.99 -16.21 3.74
C ILE A 3 -3.80 -15.10 4.79
N GLU A 4 -2.55 -14.85 5.17
CA GLU A 4 -2.12 -13.83 6.11
C GLU A 4 -2.42 -12.44 5.55
N MET A 5 -2.20 -12.22 4.25
CA MET A 5 -2.67 -11.00 3.58
C MET A 5 -4.19 -10.87 3.60
N HIS A 6 -4.92 -11.95 3.39
CA HIS A 6 -6.38 -11.90 3.45
C HIS A 6 -6.86 -11.51 4.86
N ARG A 7 -6.27 -12.10 5.91
CA ARG A 7 -6.52 -11.74 7.31
C ARG A 7 -6.18 -10.28 7.58
N LEU A 8 -5.00 -9.81 7.15
CA LEU A 8 -4.58 -8.42 7.33
C LEU A 8 -5.59 -7.45 6.71
N LEU A 9 -6.01 -7.73 5.47
CA LEU A 9 -6.98 -6.90 4.75
C LEU A 9 -8.38 -6.95 5.39
N SER A 10 -8.80 -8.10 5.91
CA SER A 10 -10.07 -8.22 6.62
C SER A 10 -10.08 -7.39 7.91
N GLU A 11 -8.97 -7.40 8.66
CA GLU A 11 -8.87 -6.65 9.92
C GLU A 11 -8.68 -5.13 9.70
N THR A 12 -8.15 -4.73 8.55
CA THR A 12 -7.77 -3.33 8.28
C THR A 12 -8.73 -2.62 7.32
N GLN A 13 -9.85 -3.26 6.95
CA GLN A 13 -10.79 -2.76 5.94
C GLN A 13 -11.37 -1.37 6.25
N THR A 14 -11.51 -1.01 7.53
CA THR A 14 -12.03 0.29 7.96
C THR A 14 -10.94 1.35 8.14
N MET A 15 -9.67 0.93 8.16
CA MET A 15 -8.50 1.80 8.33
C MET A 15 -7.98 2.33 6.98
N LEU A 16 -8.22 1.59 5.90
CA LEU A 16 -7.69 1.87 4.57
C LEU A 16 -8.81 2.28 3.62
N ALA A 17 -8.59 3.33 2.84
CA ALA A 17 -9.46 3.69 1.72
C ALA A 17 -9.29 2.76 0.52
N GLY A 18 -8.15 2.06 0.45
CA GLY A 18 -7.85 1.08 -0.58
C GLY A 18 -6.47 0.47 -0.37
N TYR A 19 -6.09 -0.48 -1.22
CA TYR A 19 -4.79 -1.13 -1.14
C TYR A 19 -4.31 -1.69 -2.48
N TYR A 20 -3.01 -1.93 -2.55
CA TYR A 20 -2.34 -2.71 -3.57
C TYR A 20 -1.27 -3.56 -2.90
N TRP A 21 -1.14 -4.83 -3.27
CA TRP A 21 0.01 -5.63 -2.87
C TRP A 21 0.45 -6.57 -3.96
N VAL A 22 1.73 -6.88 -3.95
CA VAL A 22 2.37 -7.84 -4.85
C VAL A 22 3.35 -8.69 -4.05
N MET A 23 3.37 -9.97 -4.36
CA MET A 23 4.30 -10.94 -3.79
C MET A 23 5.51 -11.07 -4.71
N GLU A 24 6.68 -11.15 -4.10
CA GLU A 24 7.96 -11.31 -4.77
C GLU A 24 8.79 -12.39 -4.09
N TYR A 25 9.64 -13.02 -4.89
CA TYR A 25 10.63 -13.96 -4.41
C TYR A 25 11.99 -13.55 -4.93
N THR A 26 12.98 -13.48 -4.04
CA THR A 26 14.37 -13.30 -4.42
C THR A 26 15.21 -14.28 -3.63
N SER A 27 16.25 -14.85 -4.24
CA SER A 27 17.15 -15.79 -3.57
C SER A 27 17.70 -15.24 -2.24
N ASN A 28 18.02 -13.95 -2.18
CA ASN A 28 18.61 -13.31 -1.01
C ASN A 28 17.62 -12.95 0.11
N LYS A 29 16.36 -12.62 -0.22
CA LYS A 29 15.35 -12.19 0.79
C LYS A 29 14.23 -13.21 1.03
N GLY A 30 14.21 -14.28 0.24
CA GLY A 30 13.10 -15.20 0.18
C GLY A 30 11.80 -14.54 -0.29
N LEU A 31 10.68 -15.13 0.14
CA LEU A 31 9.34 -14.66 -0.15
C LEU A 31 9.01 -13.41 0.66
N HIS A 32 8.52 -12.36 0.00
CA HIS A 32 8.09 -11.14 0.68
C HIS A 32 6.98 -10.41 -0.10
N ILE A 33 6.36 -9.44 0.55
CA ILE A 33 5.26 -8.65 -0.03
C ILE A 33 5.60 -7.17 0.00
N HIS A 34 5.41 -6.53 -1.15
CA HIS A 34 5.28 -5.09 -1.24
C HIS A 34 3.82 -4.71 -1.07
N PHE A 35 3.53 -3.87 -0.07
CA PHE A 35 2.19 -3.44 0.28
C PHE A 35 2.09 -1.91 0.24
N ILE A 36 1.04 -1.41 -0.41
CA ILE A 36 0.61 -0.02 -0.38
C ILE A 36 -0.81 0.03 0.17
N GLY A 37 -1.00 0.82 1.23
CA GLY A 37 -2.31 1.19 1.75
C GLY A 37 -2.62 2.65 1.43
N TYR A 38 -3.77 2.91 0.82
CA TYR A 38 -4.26 4.27 0.59
C TYR A 38 -5.08 4.72 1.79
N LEU A 39 -4.84 5.94 2.25
CA LEU A 39 -5.55 6.56 3.37
C LEU A 39 -6.41 7.72 2.87
N ASP A 40 -7.53 7.97 3.53
CA ASP A 40 -8.31 9.19 3.30
C ASP A 40 -7.53 10.40 3.86
N GLY A 41 -6.96 11.19 2.95
CA GLY A 41 -6.15 12.37 3.29
C GLY A 41 -6.91 13.43 4.09
N GLN A 42 -8.25 13.42 4.08
CA GLN A 42 -9.06 14.33 4.90
C GLN A 42 -9.13 13.90 6.36
N ARG A 43 -8.96 12.60 6.64
CA ARG A 43 -8.97 12.03 8.00
C ARG A 43 -7.56 11.84 8.54
N HIS A 44 -6.58 11.68 7.64
CA HIS A 44 -5.21 11.35 8.00
C HIS A 44 -4.22 12.19 7.20
N ASN A 45 -3.49 13.07 7.89
CA ASN A 45 -2.38 13.83 7.29
C ASN A 45 -1.01 13.17 7.48
N LYS A 46 -0.93 12.09 8.26
CA LYS A 46 0.30 11.32 8.54
C LYS A 46 -0.01 9.83 8.51
N SER A 47 0.77 9.08 7.74
CA SER A 47 0.60 7.62 7.58
C SER A 47 1.23 6.80 8.72
N TYR A 48 2.24 7.36 9.41
CA TYR A 48 3.10 6.62 10.34
C TYR A 48 2.33 5.81 11.40
N ARG A 49 1.31 6.40 12.04
CA ARG A 49 0.53 5.72 13.08
C ARG A 49 -0.22 4.51 12.52
N ILE A 50 -0.86 4.68 11.36
CA ILE A 50 -1.56 3.60 10.67
C ILE A 50 -0.56 2.51 10.23
N SER A 51 0.59 2.89 9.67
CA SER A 51 1.62 1.94 9.28
C SER A 51 2.16 1.12 10.45
N ARG A 52 2.30 1.72 11.65
CA ARG A 52 2.67 0.98 12.87
C ARG A 52 1.61 -0.03 13.26
N GLN A 53 0.34 0.37 13.27
CA GLN A 53 -0.78 -0.54 13.56
C GLN A 53 -0.83 -1.69 12.55
N LEU A 54 -0.62 -1.44 11.26
CA LEU A 54 -0.51 -2.49 10.25
C LEU A 54 0.63 -3.47 10.57
N GLY A 55 1.78 -2.98 10.98
CA GLY A 55 2.92 -3.82 11.38
C GLY A 55 2.63 -4.66 12.62
N ASP A 56 1.94 -4.11 13.62
CA ASP A 56 1.57 -4.83 14.84
C ASP A 56 0.53 -5.92 14.54
N ILE A 57 -0.46 -5.63 13.67
CA ILE A 57 -1.44 -6.61 13.18
C ILE A 57 -0.74 -7.71 12.37
N TRP A 58 0.17 -7.35 11.47
CA TRP A 58 0.93 -8.32 10.67
C TRP A 58 1.72 -9.28 11.55
N ARG A 59 2.44 -8.76 12.55
CA ARG A 59 3.18 -9.59 13.52
C ARG A 59 2.25 -10.56 14.24
N ARG A 60 1.07 -10.12 14.67
CA ARG A 60 0.09 -11.00 15.33
C ARG A 60 -0.44 -12.08 14.38
N ILE A 61 -0.81 -11.72 13.14
CA ILE A 61 -1.36 -12.66 12.15
C ILE A 61 -0.35 -13.74 11.77
N THR A 62 0.93 -13.39 11.78
CA THR A 62 2.05 -14.29 11.48
C THR A 62 2.65 -14.93 12.73
N GLU A 63 1.98 -14.81 13.90
CA GLU A 63 2.41 -15.41 15.16
C GLU A 63 3.84 -15.02 15.58
N GLY A 64 4.31 -13.86 15.14
CA GLY A 64 5.65 -13.34 15.41
C GLY A 64 6.70 -13.64 14.34
N GLU A 65 6.44 -14.58 13.42
CA GLU A 65 7.38 -14.99 12.37
C GLU A 65 7.51 -13.94 11.25
N GLY A 66 6.48 -13.13 11.04
CA GLY A 66 6.45 -12.13 9.98
C GLY A 66 7.23 -10.86 10.31
N TYR A 67 8.14 -10.48 9.41
CA TYR A 67 8.81 -9.19 9.45
C TYR A 67 8.00 -8.10 8.74
N PHE A 68 8.01 -6.88 9.29
CA PHE A 68 7.38 -5.70 8.70
C PHE A 68 8.41 -4.56 8.62
N HIS A 69 8.50 -3.94 7.44
CA HIS A 69 9.35 -2.76 7.21
C HIS A 69 8.54 -1.62 6.62
N LEU A 70 8.51 -0.49 7.33
CA LEU A 70 7.99 0.76 6.78
C LEU A 70 9.07 1.43 5.92
N CYS A 71 8.89 1.42 4.61
CA CYS A 71 9.70 2.22 3.70
C CYS A 71 9.49 3.70 3.99
N ARG A 72 10.50 4.33 4.60
CA ARG A 72 10.56 5.79 4.74
C ARG A 72 11.21 6.39 3.50
N ALA A 73 10.77 7.58 3.12
CA ALA A 73 11.46 8.38 2.13
C ALA A 73 12.95 8.53 2.50
N LYS A 74 13.82 8.35 1.50
CA LYS A 74 15.26 8.56 1.58
C LYS A 74 15.63 9.43 0.39
N ASP A 75 16.66 10.26 0.52
CA ASP A 75 17.06 11.21 -0.53
C ASP A 75 17.44 10.53 -1.86
N LYS A 76 17.82 9.25 -1.80
CA LYS A 76 18.11 8.43 -2.97
C LYS A 76 16.87 7.97 -3.76
N TYR A 77 15.66 8.12 -3.21
CA TYR A 77 14.45 7.75 -3.93
C TYR A 77 14.03 8.92 -4.84
N PRO A 78 13.79 8.67 -6.13
CA PRO A 78 13.53 9.74 -7.09
C PRO A 78 12.16 10.41 -6.87
N VAL A 79 11.26 9.76 -6.14
CA VAL A 79 9.90 10.25 -5.87
C VAL A 79 9.51 10.05 -4.41
N ARG A 80 8.57 10.88 -3.93
CA ARG A 80 8.03 10.87 -2.57
C ARG A 80 6.54 10.56 -2.63
N ILE A 81 6.07 9.56 -1.89
CA ILE A 81 4.63 9.19 -1.82
C ILE A 81 4.11 9.13 -0.38
N ASP A 82 4.90 9.61 0.58
CA ASP A 82 4.63 9.55 2.02
C ASP A 82 3.83 10.75 2.56
N HIS A 83 3.18 11.49 1.66
CA HIS A 83 2.40 12.69 1.94
C HIS A 83 1.00 12.61 1.33
N VAL A 84 0.12 13.56 1.69
CA VAL A 84 -1.22 13.64 1.10
C VAL A 84 -1.12 14.13 -0.34
N ILE A 85 -1.57 13.31 -1.29
CA ILE A 85 -1.57 13.62 -2.72
C ILE A 85 -2.97 14.13 -3.11
N HIS A 86 -3.06 15.36 -3.59
CA HIS A 86 -4.31 15.91 -4.09
C HIS A 86 -4.55 15.49 -5.55
N TYR A 87 -5.79 15.14 -5.92
CA TYR A 87 -6.10 14.59 -7.25
C TYR A 87 -5.82 15.56 -8.43
N SER A 88 -5.81 16.87 -8.15
CA SER A 88 -5.49 17.91 -9.13
C SER A 88 -3.99 18.10 -9.32
N ASP A 89 -3.17 17.64 -8.37
CA ASP A 89 -1.72 17.68 -8.47
C ASP A 89 -1.24 16.55 -9.38
N LYS A 90 -1.05 16.88 -10.66
CA LYS A 90 -0.65 15.89 -11.67
C LYS A 90 0.75 15.35 -11.42
N SER A 91 1.66 16.20 -10.94
CA SER A 91 3.04 15.80 -10.63
C SER A 91 3.06 14.75 -9.52
N ALA A 92 2.37 15.02 -8.40
CA ALA A 92 2.32 14.09 -7.28
C ALA A 92 1.59 12.77 -7.65
N VAL A 93 0.58 12.83 -8.52
CA VAL A 93 -0.08 11.63 -9.06
C VAL A 93 0.87 10.82 -9.95
N ASP A 94 1.70 11.47 -10.76
CA ASP A 94 2.67 10.79 -11.61
C ASP A 94 3.82 10.18 -10.79
N ASP A 95 4.26 10.84 -9.72
CA ASP A 95 5.19 10.29 -8.73
C ASP A 95 4.64 9.01 -8.09
N LEU A 96 3.35 9.00 -7.73
CA LEU A 96 2.69 7.80 -7.22
C LEU A 96 2.66 6.68 -8.26
N ARG A 97 2.35 6.99 -9.52
CA ARG A 97 2.36 6.00 -10.61
C ARG A 97 3.74 5.42 -10.84
N TYR A 98 4.78 6.26 -10.77
CA TYR A 98 6.17 5.84 -10.88
C TYR A 98 6.56 4.92 -9.72
N ALA A 99 6.20 5.27 -8.47
CA ALA A 99 6.48 4.42 -7.33
C ALA A 99 5.78 3.05 -7.46
N LEU A 100 4.52 3.03 -7.90
CA LEU A 100 3.76 1.81 -8.16
C LEU A 100 4.38 0.94 -9.26
N SER A 101 4.85 1.55 -10.36
CA SER A 101 5.48 0.80 -11.46
C SER A 101 6.78 0.14 -11.02
N TYR A 102 7.52 0.77 -10.10
CA TYR A 102 8.73 0.19 -9.52
C TYR A 102 8.46 -1.08 -8.71
N LEU A 103 7.34 -1.12 -7.96
CA LEU A 103 6.91 -2.32 -7.23
C LEU A 103 6.39 -3.43 -8.18
N ALA A 104 5.99 -3.05 -9.40
CA ALA A 104 5.51 -3.99 -10.39
C ALA A 104 6.62 -4.57 -11.29
N LYS A 105 7.90 -4.26 -11.04
CA LYS A 105 9.03 -4.74 -11.84
C LYS A 105 9.05 -6.27 -11.95
N GLN A 106 9.26 -6.76 -13.17
CA GLN A 106 9.14 -8.18 -13.51
C GLN A 106 10.38 -8.99 -13.11
N ASP A 107 11.54 -8.35 -12.95
CA ASP A 107 12.83 -8.99 -12.69
C ASP A 107 12.89 -9.82 -11.39
N GLN A 108 11.88 -9.69 -10.51
CA GLN A 108 11.77 -10.40 -9.23
C GLN A 108 10.55 -11.35 -9.17
N LYS A 109 10.04 -11.74 -10.36
CA LYS A 109 8.79 -12.48 -10.54
C LYS A 109 8.99 -13.72 -11.41
N GLU A 110 10.05 -14.50 -11.14
CA GLU A 110 10.41 -15.71 -11.90
C GLU A 110 9.28 -16.75 -12.00
N HIS A 111 8.35 -16.75 -11.03
CA HIS A 111 7.23 -17.68 -10.98
C HIS A 111 5.87 -17.00 -11.27
N GLY A 112 5.90 -15.84 -11.95
CA GLY A 112 4.72 -15.08 -12.32
C GLY A 112 4.31 -14.01 -11.30
N ILE A 113 3.29 -13.24 -11.66
CA ILE A 113 2.84 -12.07 -10.90
C ILE A 113 1.67 -12.45 -9.99
N ILE A 114 1.92 -12.60 -8.69
CA ILE A 114 0.88 -12.77 -7.67
C ILE A 114 0.63 -11.41 -7.02
N LEU A 115 -0.50 -10.77 -7.36
CA LEU A 115 -0.90 -9.47 -6.82
C LEU A 115 -2.39 -9.39 -6.51
N ARG A 116 -2.78 -8.41 -5.69
CA ARG A 116 -4.18 -8.02 -5.52
C ARG A 116 -4.28 -6.52 -5.24
N ARG A 117 -5.40 -5.93 -5.67
CA ARG A 117 -5.76 -4.52 -5.41
C ARG A 117 -7.19 -4.40 -4.94
N SER A 118 -7.50 -3.36 -4.18
CA SER A 118 -8.88 -2.98 -3.88
C SER A 118 -9.62 -2.62 -5.16
N ARG A 119 -10.92 -2.91 -5.22
CA ARG A 119 -11.78 -2.41 -6.30
C ARG A 119 -11.89 -0.89 -6.17
N LEU A 120 -11.66 -0.19 -7.26
CA LEU A 120 -11.96 1.24 -7.32
C LEU A 120 -13.46 1.39 -7.58
N PRO A 121 -14.19 2.17 -6.77
CA PRO A 121 -15.58 2.50 -7.09
C PRO A 121 -15.61 3.24 -8.43
N GLU A 122 -16.68 3.01 -9.20
CA GLU A 122 -16.87 3.76 -10.45
C GLU A 122 -16.95 5.25 -10.15
N LYS A 123 -16.40 6.06 -11.06
CA LYS A 123 -16.42 7.51 -10.93
C LYS A 123 -17.88 7.97 -10.99
N SER A 124 -18.40 8.43 -9.86
CA SER A 124 -19.69 9.10 -9.85
C SER A 124 -19.56 10.51 -10.42
N ASN A 125 -20.52 10.92 -11.25
CA ASN A 125 -20.68 12.33 -11.63
C ASN A 125 -21.26 13.17 -10.47
N ARG A 126 -21.70 12.53 -9.38
CA ARG A 126 -22.11 13.24 -8.17
C ARG A 126 -20.87 13.75 -7.45
N GLY A 127 -20.83 15.06 -7.22
CA GLY A 127 -19.86 15.65 -6.29
C GLY A 127 -20.01 15.03 -4.91
N ARG A 128 -18.96 15.15 -4.08
CA ARG A 128 -19.01 14.67 -2.69
C ARG A 128 -20.21 15.32 -1.98
N PRO A 129 -21.10 14.54 -1.33
CA PRO A 129 -22.18 15.09 -0.54
C PRO A 129 -21.62 16.07 0.49
N ARG A 130 -22.11 17.31 0.48
CA ARG A 130 -21.83 18.28 1.53
C ARG A 130 -22.84 18.00 2.65
N HIS A 131 -22.35 17.58 3.80
CA HIS A 131 -23.18 17.61 5.01
C HIS A 131 -23.27 19.07 5.46
N ASN A 132 -24.49 19.61 5.43
CA ASN A 132 -24.84 20.83 6.17
C ASN A 132 -25.01 20.50 7.65
#